data_AF-V6JS05-F1
#
_entry.id   AF-V6JS05-F1
#
_cell.length_a   1.000
_cell.length_b   1.000
_cell.length_c   1.000
_cell.angle_alpha   90.00
_cell.angle_beta   90.00
_cell.angle_gamma   90.00
#
_symmetry.space_group_name_H-M   'P 1'
#
loop_
_entity.id
_entity.type
_entity.pdbx_description
1 polymer ?
#
loop_
_entity_poly.entity_id
_entity_poly.type
_entity_poly.pdbx_seq_one_letter_code
_entity_poly.pdbx_strand_id
1 'polypeptide(L)'
;MLSWPGDNLVLHAAVEQCGAGDILVVTTTSPSTDCMSGELFATALRQRGVRGLVIDAGDRDTRELRELGFPAWSAAVSAQGTVKTTGGSVNVPVALGGQVVRPGDVILADDRWA
;
A
#
# COMPACT_ATOMS: atom_id res chain seq x y z
N MET A 1 -4.24 5.83 -2.61
CA MET A 1 -3.37 7.00 -2.35
C MET A 1 -2.32 7.11 -3.44
N LEU A 2 -1.85 8.32 -3.71
CA LEU A 2 -0.78 8.63 -4.68
C LEU A 2 0.41 9.24 -3.91
N SER A 3 1.60 8.64 -4.03
CA SER A 3 2.83 9.14 -3.40
C SER A 3 3.90 9.53 -4.42
N TRP A 4 4.93 10.24 -3.97
CA TRP A 4 6.17 10.34 -4.74
C TRP A 4 6.94 9.01 -4.67
N PRO A 5 7.69 8.65 -5.74
CA PRO A 5 8.56 7.48 -5.72
C PRO A 5 9.59 7.61 -4.58
N GLY A 6 9.78 6.54 -3.81
CA GLY A 6 10.76 6.54 -2.72
C GLY A 6 10.36 7.34 -1.47
N ASP A 7 9.10 7.79 -1.35
CA ASP A 7 8.63 8.59 -0.21
C ASP A 7 7.34 8.03 0.40
N ASN A 8 7.38 7.57 1.65
CA ASN A 8 6.21 7.01 2.33
C ASN A 8 5.53 7.95 3.34
N LEU A 9 5.81 9.26 3.30
CA LEU A 9 5.16 10.23 4.19
C LEU A 9 3.64 10.17 4.12
N VAL A 10 3.07 10.15 2.91
CA VAL A 10 1.61 10.11 2.72
C VAL A 10 0.98 8.79 3.18
N LEU A 11 1.77 7.70 3.26
CA LEU A 11 1.27 6.41 3.74
C LEU A 11 0.81 6.51 5.20
N HIS A 12 1.53 7.26 6.02
CA HIS A 12 1.12 7.52 7.41
C HIS A 12 -0.26 8.20 7.45
N ALA A 13 -0.47 9.23 6.63
CA ALA A 13 -1.76 9.93 6.56
C ALA A 13 -2.88 9.06 6.01
N ALA A 14 -2.58 8.13 5.09
CA ALA A 14 -3.56 7.19 4.55
C ALA A 14 -3.99 6.14 5.59
N VAL A 15 -3.05 5.61 6.37
CA VAL A 15 -3.33 4.66 7.45
C VAL A 15 -4.30 5.26 8.47
N GLU A 16 -4.15 6.53 8.83
CA GLU A 16 -5.07 7.22 9.75
C GLU A 16 -6.50 7.40 9.20
N GLN A 17 -6.67 7.36 7.88
CA GLN A 17 -7.98 7.49 7.24
C GLN A 17 -8.65 6.14 6.96
N CYS A 18 -7.94 5.02 7.13
CA CYS A 18 -8.49 3.69 6.91
C CYS A 18 -9.39 3.24 8.06
N GLY A 19 -10.46 2.53 7.72
CA GLY A 19 -11.40 1.90 8.64
C GLY A 19 -11.58 0.40 8.40
N ALA A 20 -12.48 -0.19 9.20
CA ALA A 20 -12.78 -1.61 9.14
C ALA A 20 -13.43 -1.96 7.80
N GLY A 21 -12.88 -2.97 7.11
CA GLY A 21 -13.36 -3.42 5.80
C GLY A 21 -12.60 -2.84 4.61
N ASP A 22 -11.80 -1.80 4.81
CA ASP A 22 -11.08 -1.14 3.71
C ASP A 22 -9.97 -2.02 3.12
N ILE A 23 -9.62 -1.75 1.87
CA ILE A 23 -8.37 -2.19 1.24
C ILE A 23 -7.59 -0.93 0.89
N LEU A 24 -6.36 -0.82 1.38
CA LEU A 24 -5.50 0.31 1.05
C LEU A 24 -4.85 0.08 -0.31
N VAL A 25 -5.05 1.01 -1.25
CA VAL A 25 -4.35 1.00 -2.54
C VAL A 25 -3.30 2.08 -2.57
N VAL A 26 -2.07 1.72 -2.92
CA VAL A 26 -0.90 2.60 -2.98
C VAL A 26 -0.31 2.57 -4.37
N THR A 27 -0.08 3.74 -4.94
CA THR A 27 0.71 3.91 -6.17
C THR A 27 1.61 5.13 -6.05
N THR A 28 2.55 5.26 -6.96
CA THR A 28 3.51 6.36 -7.03
C THR A 28 3.32 7.18 -8.31
N THR A 29 3.74 8.45 -8.29
CA THR A 29 3.66 9.36 -9.45
C THR A 29 4.51 8.91 -10.64
N SER A 30 5.51 8.07 -10.39
CA SER A 30 6.30 7.34 -11.37
C SER A 30 6.68 5.97 -10.82
N PRO A 31 7.03 4.97 -11.65
CA PRO A 31 7.42 3.64 -11.17
C PRO A 31 8.52 3.69 -10.10
N SER A 32 8.37 2.87 -9.06
CA SER A 32 9.34 2.72 -7.98
C SER A 32 9.30 1.31 -7.42
N THR A 33 10.45 0.75 -7.09
CA THR A 33 10.57 -0.54 -6.39
C THR A 33 11.03 -0.36 -4.94
N ASP A 34 11.08 0.88 -4.45
CA ASP A 34 11.48 1.16 -3.07
C ASP A 34 10.41 0.69 -2.10
N CYS A 35 10.85 0.34 -0.90
CA CYS A 35 10.03 -0.23 0.14
C CYS A 35 9.17 0.83 0.83
N MET A 36 7.94 0.96 0.36
CA MET A 36 6.99 1.95 0.86
C MET A 36 6.26 1.43 2.12
N SER A 37 5.98 0.13 2.17
CA SER A 37 5.29 -0.58 3.26
C SER A 37 6.21 -1.62 3.93
N GLY A 38 5.78 -2.17 5.06
CA GLY A 38 6.42 -3.30 5.76
C GLY A 38 5.52 -3.76 6.92
N GLU A 39 6.04 -4.62 7.80
CA GLU A 39 5.27 -5.22 8.89
C GLU A 39 4.58 -4.16 9.77
N LEU A 40 5.27 -3.07 10.11
CA LEU A 40 4.73 -2.01 10.97
C LEU A 40 3.46 -1.37 10.39
N PHE A 41 3.43 -1.15 9.07
CA PHE A 41 2.24 -0.61 8.40
C PHE A 41 1.12 -1.64 8.34
N ALA A 42 1.45 -2.90 8.03
CA ALA A 42 0.47 -3.98 8.03
C ALA A 42 -0.17 -4.18 9.40
N THR A 43 0.61 -4.12 10.48
CA THR A 43 0.09 -4.17 11.85
C THR A 43 -0.82 -2.99 12.15
N ALA A 44 -0.43 -1.76 11.77
CA ALA A 44 -1.25 -0.57 11.97
C ALA A 44 -2.57 -0.60 11.19
N LEU A 45 -2.55 -1.14 9.96
CA LEU A 45 -3.73 -1.33 9.11
C LEU A 45 -4.65 -2.42 9.68
N ARG A 46 -4.08 -3.57 10.07
CA ARG A 46 -4.83 -4.67 10.69
C ARG A 46 -5.53 -4.24 11.97
N GLN A 47 -4.87 -3.45 12.82
CA GLN A 47 -5.48 -2.92 14.05
C GLN A 47 -6.70 -2.03 13.77
N ARG A 48 -6.76 -1.39 12.60
CA ARG A 48 -7.91 -0.59 12.14
C ARG A 48 -8.99 -1.42 11.44
N GLY A 49 -8.80 -2.74 11.28
CA GLY A 49 -9.74 -3.63 10.60
C GLY A 49 -9.63 -3.61 9.06
N VAL A 50 -8.55 -3.04 8.52
CA VAL A 50 -8.24 -3.08 7.08
C VAL A 50 -8.01 -4.53 6.65
N ARG A 51 -8.54 -4.88 5.49
CA ARG A 51 -8.58 -6.25 4.96
C ARG A 51 -7.35 -6.61 4.13
N GLY A 52 -6.60 -5.64 3.62
CA GLY A 52 -5.36 -5.86 2.90
C GLY A 52 -4.75 -4.59 2.30
N LEU A 53 -3.60 -4.77 1.66
CA LEU A 53 -2.82 -3.73 0.97
C LEU A 53 -2.56 -4.14 -0.48
N VAL A 54 -2.84 -3.27 -1.43
CA VAL A 54 -2.40 -3.39 -2.83
C VAL A 54 -1.46 -2.25 -3.13
N ILE A 55 -0.24 -2.55 -3.56
CA ILE A 55 0.82 -1.56 -3.73
C ILE A 55 1.61 -1.75 -5.03
N ASP A 56 1.60 -0.72 -5.87
CA ASP A 56 2.46 -0.63 -7.07
C ASP A 56 3.85 -0.07 -6.72
N ALA A 57 4.48 -0.68 -5.71
CA ALA A 57 5.82 -0.37 -5.23
C ALA A 57 6.41 -1.56 -4.45
N GLY A 58 7.54 -1.35 -3.77
CA GLY A 58 8.15 -2.35 -2.90
C GLY A 58 7.44 -2.49 -1.56
N ASP A 59 7.35 -3.73 -1.09
CA ASP A 59 7.04 -4.10 0.29
C ASP A 59 8.20 -4.92 0.88
N ARG A 60 8.26 -5.03 2.21
CA ARG A 60 9.26 -5.84 2.92
C ARG A 60 8.62 -6.68 4.02
N ASP A 61 9.46 -7.39 4.78
CA ASP A 61 9.03 -8.18 5.94
C ASP A 61 7.99 -9.26 5.55
N THR A 62 8.14 -9.85 4.35
CA THR A 62 7.13 -10.79 3.79
C THR A 62 6.89 -12.02 4.66
N ARG A 63 7.86 -12.41 5.49
CA ARG A 63 7.68 -13.51 6.44
C ARG A 63 6.75 -13.07 7.56
N GLU A 64 7.02 -11.92 8.15
CA GLU A 64 6.25 -11.31 9.21
C GLU A 64 4.82 -10.98 8.75
N LEU A 65 4.64 -10.51 7.51
CA LEU A 65 3.31 -10.29 6.90
C LEU A 65 2.49 -11.59 6.82
N ARG A 66 3.14 -12.70 6.43
CA ARG A 66 2.50 -14.03 6.39
C ARG A 66 2.16 -14.52 7.80
N GLU A 67 3.05 -14.34 8.76
CA GLU A 67 2.82 -14.69 10.18
C GLU A 67 1.68 -13.85 10.80
N LEU A 68 1.59 -12.57 10.42
CA LEU A 68 0.52 -11.66 10.83
C LEU A 68 -0.85 -12.04 10.21
N GLY A 69 -0.83 -12.80 9.12
CA GLY A 69 -2.02 -13.13 8.33
C GLY A 69 -2.62 -11.90 7.62
N PHE A 70 -1.79 -10.90 7.32
CA PHE A 70 -2.23 -9.69 6.62
C PHE A 70 -1.90 -9.80 5.13
N PRO A 71 -2.91 -9.84 4.24
CA PRO A 71 -2.66 -10.00 2.82
C PRO A 71 -2.17 -8.68 2.21
N ALA A 72 -1.02 -8.77 1.52
CA ALA A 72 -0.41 -7.66 0.81
C ALA A 72 -0.01 -8.13 -0.60
N TRP A 73 -0.38 -7.35 -1.61
CA TRP A 73 -0.02 -7.57 -3.01
C TRP A 73 0.89 -6.42 -3.44
N SER A 74 2.17 -6.72 -3.68
CA SER A 74 3.18 -5.73 -4.04
C SER A 74 3.78 -6.00 -5.41
N ALA A 75 4.15 -4.93 -6.14
CA ALA A 75 4.87 -5.03 -7.40
C ALA A 75 6.32 -5.53 -7.22
N ALA A 76 6.91 -5.31 -6.04
CA ALA A 76 8.25 -5.78 -5.70
C ALA A 76 8.37 -6.17 -4.22
N VAL A 77 9.35 -7.02 -3.93
CA VAL A 77 9.87 -7.23 -2.56
C VAL A 77 11.23 -6.54 -2.51
N SER A 78 11.41 -5.57 -1.62
CA SER A 78 12.60 -4.72 -1.60
C SER A 78 12.99 -4.33 -0.19
N ALA A 79 14.28 -4.39 0.14
CA ALA A 79 14.80 -3.89 1.41
C ALA A 79 15.18 -2.39 1.36
N GLN A 80 15.16 -1.79 0.17
CA GLN A 80 15.55 -0.39 -0.03
C GLN A 80 14.54 0.55 0.65
N GLY A 81 15.00 1.35 1.62
CA GLY A 81 14.13 2.26 2.37
C GLY A 81 13.66 3.49 1.57
N THR A 82 12.80 4.27 2.20
CA THR A 82 12.16 5.48 1.66
C THR A 82 12.40 6.69 2.56
N VAL A 83 12.29 7.89 1.99
CA VAL A 83 12.26 9.15 2.73
C VAL A 83 10.85 9.51 3.19
N LYS A 84 10.71 10.62 3.91
CA LYS A 84 9.42 11.15 4.39
C LYS A 84 9.42 12.68 4.26
N THR A 85 9.39 13.19 3.04
CA THR A 85 9.72 14.59 2.75
C THR A 85 8.64 15.28 1.94
N THR A 86 8.01 14.58 1.02
CA THR A 86 7.09 15.15 0.05
C THR A 86 5.68 14.64 0.27
N GLY A 87 4.73 15.57 0.40
CA GLY A 87 3.32 15.22 0.49
C GLY A 87 2.82 14.50 -0.76
N GLY A 88 1.79 13.68 -0.58
CA GLY A 88 1.06 13.00 -1.65
C GLY A 88 -0.43 13.32 -1.58
N SER A 89 -1.25 12.42 -2.09
CA SER A 89 -2.72 12.54 -2.04
C SER A 89 -3.37 11.27 -1.50
N VAL A 90 -4.30 11.44 -0.56
CA VAL A 90 -5.15 10.37 -0.02
C VAL A 90 -6.55 10.55 -0.59
N ASN A 91 -7.28 9.45 -0.83
CA ASN A 91 -8.64 9.47 -1.35
C ASN A 91 -8.83 10.25 -2.67
N VAL A 92 -7.87 10.09 -3.58
CA VAL A 92 -7.98 10.53 -4.99
C VAL A 92 -8.03 9.31 -5.91
N PRO A 93 -8.63 9.41 -7.11
CA PRO A 93 -8.49 8.38 -8.14
C PRO A 93 -7.02 8.13 -8.48
N VAL A 94 -6.64 6.86 -8.61
CA VAL A 94 -5.27 6.45 -8.90
C VAL A 94 -5.22 5.43 -10.03
N ALA A 95 -4.11 5.39 -10.78
CA ALA A 95 -3.86 4.36 -11.78
C ALA A 95 -2.96 3.27 -11.18
N LEU A 96 -3.35 2.01 -11.33
CA LEU A 96 -2.59 0.83 -10.93
C LEU A 96 -2.84 -0.29 -11.94
N GLY A 97 -1.77 -0.89 -12.50
CA GLY A 97 -1.90 -1.97 -13.48
C GLY A 97 -2.72 -1.60 -14.74
N GLY A 98 -2.68 -0.33 -15.15
CA GLY A 98 -3.48 0.18 -16.28
C GLY A 98 -4.96 0.40 -16.00
N GLN A 99 -5.42 0.21 -14.76
CA GLN A 99 -6.80 0.47 -14.32
C GLN A 99 -6.87 1.69 -13.40
N VAL A 100 -7.98 2.43 -13.47
CA VAL A 100 -8.25 3.53 -12.55
C VAL A 100 -9.07 3.01 -11.38
N VAL A 101 -8.49 3.09 -10.18
CA VAL A 101 -9.15 2.77 -8.92
C VAL A 101 -9.62 4.06 -8.25
N ARG A 102 -10.90 4.13 -7.89
CA ARG A 102 -11.49 5.25 -7.16
C ARG A 102 -11.70 4.88 -5.69
N PRO A 103 -11.61 5.85 -4.78
CA PRO A 103 -12.02 5.63 -3.39
C PRO A 103 -13.46 5.12 -3.33
N GLY A 104 -13.70 4.04 -2.59
CA GLY A 104 -15.01 3.38 -2.48
C GLY A 104 -15.26 2.26 -3.50
N ASP A 105 -14.38 2.06 -4.49
CA ASP A 105 -14.46 0.89 -5.36
C ASP A 105 -14.22 -0.41 -4.57
N VAL A 106 -14.89 -1.49 -4.99
CA VAL A 106 -14.68 -2.82 -4.43
C VAL A 106 -13.48 -3.47 -5.10
N ILE A 107 -12.54 -3.96 -4.30
CA ILE A 107 -11.33 -4.64 -4.77
C ILE A 107 -11.44 -6.12 -4.43
N LEU A 108 -11.28 -6.96 -5.45
CA LEU A 108 -11.12 -8.39 -5.31
C LEU A 108 -9.65 -8.73 -5.62
N ALA A 109 -8.96 -9.36 -4.69
CA ALA A 109 -7.59 -9.82 -4.87
C ALA A 109 -7.46 -11.24 -4.31
N ASP A 110 -6.83 -12.12 -5.09
CA ASP A 110 -6.55 -13.51 -4.73
C ASP A 110 -5.08 -13.85 -5.01
N ASP A 111 -4.72 -15.13 -4.86
CA ASP A 111 -3.37 -15.66 -5.09
C ASP A 111 -3.04 -15.87 -6.58
N ARG A 112 -3.98 -15.60 -7.51
CA ARG A 112 -3.80 -15.82 -8.94
C ARG A 112 -3.37 -14.58 -9.73
N TRP A 113 -2.99 -13.51 -9.04
CA TRP A 113 -2.44 -12.32 -9.69
C TRP A 113 -1.19 -12.69 -10.52
N ALA A 114 -1.17 -12.27 -11.79
CA ALA A 114 -0.02 -12.34 -12.70
C ALA A 114 0.59 -10.96 -12.90
#